data_AF-A0A2G9XGJ3-F1
#
_entry.id   AF-A0A2G9XGJ3-F1
#
_cell.length_a   1.000
_cell.length_b   1.000
_cell.length_c   1.000
_cell.angle_alpha   90.00
_cell.angle_beta   90.00
_cell.angle_gamma   90.00
#
_symmetry.space_group_name_H-M   'P 1'
#
loop_
_entity.id
_entity.type
_entity.pdbx_description
1 polymer ?
#
loop_
_entity_poly.entity_id
_entity_poly.type
_entity_poly.pdbx_seq_one_letter_code
_entity_poly.pdbx_strand_id
1 'polypeptide(L)'
;ISATNRILEGRIKEGAFREDLFYRLNVVVMSIPPLRERKEDVPELIEHFLKKYAAENNRKIVGLTSEAQDMLLKYDYPGNVRELENIIER
;
A
#
# COMPACT_ATOMS: atom_id res chain seq x y z
N ILE A 1 16.77 -4.87 8.59
CA ILE A 1 15.30 -4.75 8.44
C ILE A 1 14.88 -5.76 7.39
N SER A 2 13.79 -6.51 7.60
CA SER A 2 13.27 -7.53 6.67
C SER A 2 11.75 -7.34 6.51
N ALA A 3 11.17 -7.81 5.41
CA ALA A 3 9.74 -7.76 5.15
C ALA A 3 9.30 -8.97 4.33
N THR A 4 8.07 -9.43 4.55
CA THR A 4 7.47 -10.57 3.84
C THR A 4 5.96 -10.39 3.72
N ASN A 5 5.39 -10.80 2.59
CA ASN A 5 3.94 -10.91 2.40
C ASN A 5 3.41 -12.32 2.70
N ARG A 6 4.28 -13.25 3.09
CA ARG A 6 3.95 -14.64 3.42
C ARG A 6 3.96 -14.82 4.94
N ILE A 7 3.02 -15.63 5.42
CA ILE A 7 3.01 -16.14 6.80
C ILE A 7 4.16 -17.12 6.97
N LEU A 8 5.15 -16.78 7.80
CA LEU A 8 6.40 -17.54 7.90
C LEU A 8 6.23 -18.83 8.73
N GLU A 9 5.33 -18.84 9.70
CA GLU A 9 5.06 -19.98 10.58
C GLU A 9 4.63 -21.22 9.78
N GLY A 10 3.79 -21.02 8.76
CA GLY A 10 3.40 -22.10 7.82
C GLY A 10 4.59 -22.60 7.00
N ARG A 11 5.47 -21.68 6.56
CA ARG A 11 6.66 -22.01 5.77
C ARG A 11 7.73 -22.75 6.56
N ILE A 12 7.83 -22.49 7.87
CA ILE A 12 8.72 -23.24 8.78
C ILE A 12 8.24 -24.68 8.87
N LYS A 13 6.93 -24.91 9.06
CA LYS A 13 6.35 -26.27 9.10
C LYS A 13 6.56 -27.05 7.80
N GLU A 14 6.54 -26.36 6.66
CA GLU A 14 6.83 -26.94 5.33
C GLU A 14 8.33 -27.21 5.09
N GLY A 15 9.23 -26.81 6.00
CA GLY A 15 10.69 -26.87 5.79
C GLY A 15 11.22 -25.85 4.77
N ALA A 16 10.35 -24.96 4.27
CA ALA A 16 10.67 -23.95 3.28
C ALA A 16 11.27 -22.67 3.90
N PHE A 17 11.28 -22.56 5.23
CA PHE A 17 11.91 -21.44 5.95
C PHE A 17 12.64 -21.92 7.20
N ARG A 18 13.80 -21.32 7.45
CA ARG A 18 14.66 -21.64 8.59
C ARG A 18 14.09 -21.11 9.90
N GLU A 19 13.86 -22.01 10.84
CA GLU A 19 13.30 -21.69 12.16
C GLU A 19 14.23 -20.76 12.97
N ASP A 20 15.54 -21.01 12.96
CA ASP A 20 16.52 -20.18 13.68
C ASP A 20 16.57 -18.74 13.15
N LEU A 21 16.43 -18.56 11.84
CA LEU A 21 16.32 -17.26 11.21
C LEU A 21 15.01 -16.55 11.59
N PHE A 22 13.90 -17.28 11.63
CA PHE A 22 12.61 -16.72 12.06
C PHE A 22 12.72 -16.11 13.45
N TYR A 23 13.23 -16.84 14.45
CA TYR A 23 13.38 -16.30 15.81
C TYR A 23 14.27 -15.06 15.88
N ARG A 24 15.31 -14.95 15.05
CA ARG A 24 16.16 -13.74 14.97
C ARG A 24 15.46 -12.53 14.36
N LEU A 25 14.52 -12.76 13.43
CA LEU A 25 13.75 -11.70 12.78
C LEU A 25 12.52 -11.30 13.61
N ASN A 26 11.94 -12.23 14.35
CA ASN A 26 10.66 -12.08 15.04
C ASN A 26 10.75 -11.38 16.41
N VAL A 27 11.76 -10.50 16.60
CA VAL A 27 11.98 -9.78 17.86
C VAL A 27 11.04 -8.57 17.97
N VAL A 28 10.89 -7.81 16.88
CA VAL A 28 9.93 -6.70 16.78
C VAL A 28 9.23 -6.84 15.43
N VAL A 29 7.93 -7.06 15.46
CA VAL A 29 7.10 -7.26 14.27
C VAL A 29 6.12 -6.11 14.15
N MET A 30 6.09 -5.50 12.97
CA MET A 30 5.09 -4.51 12.59
C MET A 30 4.22 -5.11 11.49
N SER A 31 2.93 -5.28 11.77
CA SER A 31 1.95 -5.62 10.74
C SER A 31 1.51 -4.35 10.05
N ILE A 32 1.57 -4.33 8.72
CA ILE A 32 1.06 -3.21 7.93
C ILE A 32 -0.32 -3.62 7.42
N PRO A 33 -1.40 -2.96 7.87
CA PRO A 33 -2.73 -3.28 7.40
C PRO A 33 -2.89 -2.93 5.91
N PRO A 34 -3.70 -3.70 5.16
CA PRO A 34 -4.04 -3.36 3.79
C PRO A 34 -4.78 -2.02 3.73
N LEU A 35 -4.74 -1.34 2.60
CA LEU A 35 -5.28 0.01 2.43
C LEU A 35 -6.78 0.09 2.76
N ARG A 36 -7.57 -0.96 2.49
CA ARG A 36 -8.99 -1.06 2.88
C ARG A 36 -9.26 -0.97 4.38
N GLU A 37 -8.29 -1.31 5.23
CA GLU A 37 -8.38 -1.25 6.68
C GLU A 37 -7.85 0.08 7.25
N ARG A 38 -7.33 0.95 6.38
CA ARG A 38 -6.80 2.29 6.70
C ARG A 38 -7.20 3.31 5.63
N LYS A 39 -8.50 3.34 5.30
CA LYS A 39 -9.03 4.21 4.22
C LYS A 39 -8.87 5.70 4.52
N GLU A 40 -8.69 6.07 5.78
CA GLU A 40 -8.34 7.41 6.24
C GLU A 40 -7.02 7.94 5.63
N ASP A 41 -6.11 7.05 5.21
CA ASP A 41 -4.85 7.43 4.56
C ASP A 41 -5.06 7.78 3.06
N VAL A 42 -6.16 7.37 2.45
CA VAL A 42 -6.41 7.49 1.00
C VAL A 42 -6.38 8.95 0.51
N PRO A 43 -7.03 9.93 1.17
CA PRO A 43 -6.97 11.33 0.75
C PRO A 43 -5.53 11.88 0.63
N GLU A 44 -4.70 11.62 1.64
CA GLU A 44 -3.30 12.11 1.67
C GLU A 44 -2.45 11.43 0.59
N LEU A 45 -2.67 10.14 0.35
CA LEU A 45 -2.01 9.41 -0.73
C LEU A 45 -2.41 9.94 -2.11
N ILE A 46 -3.70 10.24 -2.31
CA ILE A 46 -4.19 10.86 -3.55
C ILE A 46 -3.49 12.20 -3.78
N GLU A 47 -3.46 13.08 -2.77
CA GLU A 47 -2.83 14.39 -2.88
C GLU A 47 -1.33 14.25 -3.20
N HIS A 48 -0.64 13.32 -2.54
CA HIS A 48 0.75 13.02 -2.81
C HIS A 48 1.00 12.61 -4.27
N PHE A 49 0.24 11.64 -4.79
CA PHE A 49 0.41 11.16 -6.16
C PHE A 49 0.01 12.21 -7.21
N LEU A 50 -1.06 12.98 -6.97
CA LEU A 50 -1.43 14.08 -7.86
C LEU A 50 -0.31 15.11 -7.98
N LYS A 51 0.32 15.50 -6.86
CA LYS A 51 1.47 16.42 -6.86
C LYS A 51 2.67 15.83 -7.59
N LYS A 52 2.98 14.56 -7.32
CA LYS A 52 4.08 13.83 -7.98
C LYS A 52 3.91 13.86 -9.51
N TYR A 53 2.76 13.41 -10.02
CA TYR A 53 2.54 13.31 -11.46
C TYR A 53 2.26 14.65 -12.15
N ALA A 54 1.71 15.65 -11.44
CA ALA A 54 1.64 17.02 -11.92
C ALA A 54 3.05 17.57 -12.23
N ALA A 55 4.00 17.34 -11.31
CA ALA A 55 5.39 17.76 -11.46
C ALA A 55 6.11 16.99 -12.58
N GLU A 56 6.00 15.66 -12.60
CA GLU A 56 6.65 14.81 -13.61
C GLU A 56 6.15 15.11 -15.04
N ASN A 57 4.86 15.43 -15.20
CA ASN A 57 4.26 15.70 -16.51
C ASN A 57 4.21 17.18 -16.89
N ASN A 58 4.75 18.10 -16.07
CA ASN A 58 4.61 19.55 -16.24
C ASN A 58 3.15 20.00 -16.45
N ARG A 59 2.20 19.37 -15.76
CA ARG A 59 0.77 19.68 -15.85
C ARG A 59 0.29 20.38 -14.59
N LYS A 60 -0.59 21.37 -14.77
CA LYS A 60 -1.35 21.93 -13.64
C LYS A 60 -2.57 21.04 -13.40
N ILE A 61 -2.52 20.22 -12.35
CA ILE A 61 -3.68 19.47 -11.88
C ILE A 61 -4.39 20.31 -10.83
N VAL A 62 -5.65 20.63 -11.07
CA VAL A 62 -6.46 21.49 -10.18
C VAL A 62 -7.10 20.68 -9.05
N GLY A 63 -7.21 19.37 -9.22
CA GLY A 63 -7.78 18.45 -8.24
C GLY A 63 -8.56 17.32 -8.93
N LEU A 64 -9.38 16.63 -8.15
CA LEU A 64 -10.35 15.63 -8.62
C LEU A 64 -11.76 16.22 -8.60
N THR A 65 -12.66 15.69 -9.43
CA THR A 65 -14.09 15.96 -9.26
C THR A 65 -14.60 15.26 -8.00
N SER A 66 -15.68 15.77 -7.42
CA SER A 66 -16.30 15.17 -6.24
C SER A 66 -16.70 13.70 -6.48
N GLU A 67 -17.19 13.39 -7.69
CA GLU A 67 -17.57 12.02 -8.05
C GLU A 67 -16.34 11.10 -8.10
N ALA A 68 -15.22 11.57 -8.66
CA ALA A 68 -13.98 10.80 -8.70
C ALA A 68 -13.44 10.55 -7.29
N GLN A 69 -13.47 11.57 -6.43
CA GLN A 69 -13.06 11.45 -5.03
C GLN A 69 -13.93 10.43 -4.27
N ASP A 70 -15.25 10.50 -4.42
CA ASP A 70 -16.18 9.56 -3.80
C ASP A 70 -15.94 8.11 -4.25
N MET A 71 -15.65 7.89 -5.53
CA MET A 71 -15.35 6.55 -6.04
C MET A 71 -14.04 6.01 -5.45
N LEU A 72 -13.00 6.83 -5.39
CA LEU A 72 -11.72 6.44 -4.82
C LEU A 72 -11.87 6.08 -3.34
N LEU A 73 -12.59 6.88 -2.56
CA LEU A 73 -12.81 6.60 -1.13
C LEU A 73 -13.60 5.31 -0.87
N LYS A 74 -14.47 4.90 -1.80
CA LYS A 74 -15.28 3.68 -1.65
C LYS A 74 -14.55 2.42 -2.08
N TYR A 75 -13.53 2.51 -2.92
CA TYR A 75 -12.82 1.34 -3.44
C TYR A 75 -11.96 0.63 -2.39
N ASP A 76 -11.76 -0.69 -2.54
CA ASP A 76 -11.06 -1.53 -1.54
C ASP A 76 -9.57 -1.73 -1.82
N TYR A 77 -9.09 -1.35 -3.01
CA TYR A 77 -7.68 -1.40 -3.37
C TYR A 77 -7.02 -2.77 -3.07
N PRO A 78 -7.42 -3.88 -3.71
CA PRO A 78 -6.74 -5.17 -3.57
C PRO A 78 -5.22 -5.10 -3.84
N GLY A 79 -4.77 -4.21 -4.72
CA GLY A 79 -3.36 -3.89 -4.97
C GLY A 79 -2.76 -2.82 -4.05
N ASN A 80 -3.51 -2.38 -3.04
CA ASN A 80 -3.11 -1.40 -2.03
C ASN A 80 -2.60 -0.09 -2.65
N VAL A 81 -1.56 0.52 -2.06
CA VAL A 81 -0.98 1.79 -2.47
C VAL A 81 -0.53 1.79 -3.94
N ARG A 82 -0.03 0.64 -4.45
CA ARG A 82 0.40 0.54 -5.86
C ARG A 82 -0.77 0.67 -6.83
N GLU A 83 -1.91 0.08 -6.49
CA GLU A 83 -3.10 0.21 -7.33
C GLU A 83 -3.66 1.63 -7.28
N LEU A 84 -3.71 2.25 -6.11
CA LEU A 84 -4.07 3.66 -5.98
C LEU A 84 -3.16 4.56 -6.82
N GLU A 85 -1.84 4.40 -6.72
CA GLU A 85 -0.86 5.15 -7.52
C GLU A 85 -1.13 4.99 -9.03
N ASN A 86 -1.30 3.76 -9.50
CA ASN A 86 -1.58 3.47 -10.91
C ASN A 86 -2.90 4.08 -11.40
N ILE A 87 -3.92 4.17 -10.53
CA ILE A 87 -5.21 4.81 -10.88
C ILE A 87 -5.02 6.33 -11.02
N ILE A 88 -4.18 6.95 -10.18
CA ILE A 88 -3.93 8.41 -10.22
C ILE A 88 -2.98 8.80 -11.36
N GLU A 89 -2.06 7.93 -11.76
CA GLU A 89 -1.15 8.19 -12.88
C GLU A 89 -1.86 8.25 -14.24
N ARG A 90 -2.92 7.45 -14.41
CA ARG A 90 -3.65 7.28 -15.67
C ARG A 90 -4.63 8.43 -15.95
#